data_AF-A0A354UUP6-F1
#
_entry.id   AF-A0A354UUP6-F1
#
_cell.length_a   1.000
_cell.length_b   1.000
_cell.length_c   1.000
_cell.angle_alpha   90.00
_cell.angle_beta   90.00
_cell.angle_gamma   90.00
#
_symmetry.space_group_name_H-M   'P 1'
#
loop_
_entity.id
_entity.type
_entity.pdbx_description
1 polymer ?
#
loop_
_entity_poly.entity_id
_entity_poly.type
_entity_poly.pdbx_seq_one_letter_code
_entity_poly.pdbx_strand_id
1 'polypeptide(L)' 'EWENITAIAAGSSHLVGLRADGTVIAAGDNGMGQCSVGGWTDIVAVSAGRFHTVGMRSDGTVVVTGSDGYGQCDVE' A
#
# COMPACT_ATOMS: atom_id res chain seq x y z
N GLU A 1 -15.75 1.86 7.74
CA GLU A 1 -14.39 1.25 7.64
C GLU A 1 -13.37 2.04 6.80
N TRP A 2 -13.79 2.84 5.82
CA TRP A 2 -12.96 3.87 5.17
C TRP A 2 -13.11 5.22 5.89
N GLU A 3 -12.53 5.32 7.09
CA GLU A 3 -12.63 6.47 7.98
C GLU A 3 -11.24 6.92 8.43
N ASN A 4 -11.13 8.18 8.88
CA ASN A 4 -9.88 8.81 9.31
C ASN A 4 -8.76 8.72 8.26
N ILE A 5 -9.11 8.80 6.98
CA ILE A 5 -8.17 8.72 5.86
C ILE A 5 -7.49 10.08 5.67
N THR A 6 -6.16 10.07 5.64
CA THR A 6 -5.32 11.28 5.44
C THR A 6 -4.71 11.34 4.05
N ALA A 7 -4.54 10.20 3.39
CA ALA A 7 -4.10 10.12 2.00
C ALA A 7 -4.70 8.90 1.29
N ILE A 8 -4.81 8.98 -0.03
CA ILE A 8 -5.30 7.90 -0.89
C ILE A 8 -4.37 7.71 -2.09
N ALA A 9 -4.32 6.48 -2.61
CA ALA A 9 -3.70 6.16 -3.89
C ALA A 9 -4.61 5.22 -4.69
N ALA A 10 -4.65 5.41 -6.01
CA ALA A 10 -5.43 4.58 -6.92
C ALA A 10 -4.50 3.88 -7.91
N GLY A 11 -4.48 2.54 -7.85
CA GLY A 11 -3.83 1.71 -8.85
C GLY A 11 -4.77 1.41 -10.03
N SER A 12 -4.43 0.42 -10.85
CA SER A 12 -5.27 0.09 -12.02
C SER A 12 -6.63 -0.52 -11.67
N SER A 13 -6.68 -1.36 -10.64
CA SER A 13 -7.89 -2.07 -10.22
C SER A 13 -8.05 -2.15 -8.69
N HIS A 14 -7.26 -1.37 -7.95
CA HIS A 14 -7.31 -1.32 -6.50
C HIS A 14 -7.08 0.10 -6.00
N LEU A 15 -7.51 0.37 -4.78
CA LEU A 15 -7.41 1.65 -4.10
C LEU A 15 -6.85 1.43 -2.70
N VAL A 16 -6.03 2.36 -2.25
CA VAL A 16 -5.27 2.30 -1.00
C VAL A 16 -5.57 3.57 -0.21
N GLY A 17 -5.83 3.42 1.09
CA GLY A 17 -6.08 4.52 2.01
C GLY A 17 -5.12 4.44 3.19
N LEU A 18 -4.40 5.54 3.41
CA LEU A 18 -3.61 5.75 4.63
C LEU A 18 -4.52 6.38 5.70
N ARG A 19 -4.58 5.76 6.87
CA ARG A 19 -5.27 6.30 8.03
C ARG A 19 -4.37 7.24 8.85
N ALA A 20 -4.99 8.13 9.62
CA ALA A 20 -4.32 9.07 10.51
C ALA A 20 -3.46 8.39 11.60
N ASP A 21 -3.74 7.13 11.92
CA ASP A 21 -2.99 6.33 12.90
C ASP A 21 -1.76 5.62 12.29
N GLY A 22 -1.47 5.83 11.01
CA GLY A 22 -0.33 5.21 10.31
C GLY A 22 -0.60 3.79 9.79
N THR A 23 -1.83 3.27 9.91
CA THR A 23 -2.24 2.00 9.29
C THR A 23 -2.78 2.20 7.89
N VAL A 24 -2.79 1.14 7.08
CA VAL A 24 -3.22 1.19 5.68
C VAL A 24 -4.35 0.19 5.42
N ILE A 25 -5.32 0.62 4.62
CA ILE A 25 -6.36 -0.26 4.05
C ILE A 25 -6.33 -0.23 2.55
N ALA A 26 -6.78 -1.31 1.92
CA ALA A 26 -6.92 -1.40 0.48
C ALA A 26 -8.20 -2.14 0.10
N ALA A 27 -8.73 -1.80 -1.07
CA ALA A 27 -9.88 -2.49 -1.66
C ALA A 27 -9.73 -2.59 -3.18
N GLY A 28 -10.45 -3.51 -3.80
CA GLY A 28 -10.38 -3.80 -5.23
C GLY A 28 -9.76 -5.17 -5.51
N ASP A 29 -9.23 -5.34 -6.72
CA ASP A 29 -8.59 -6.59 -7.12
C ASP A 29 -7.39 -6.90 -6.22
N ASN A 30 -7.27 -8.16 -5.80
CA ASN A 30 -6.17 -8.65 -4.97
C ASN A 30 -5.55 -9.93 -5.54
N GLY A 31 -5.75 -10.23 -6.83
CA GLY A 31 -5.25 -11.46 -7.45
C GLY A 31 -3.72 -11.62 -7.41
N MET A 32 -2.99 -10.51 -7.28
CA MET A 32 -1.53 -10.47 -7.13
C MET A 32 -1.07 -10.13 -5.71
N GLY A 33 -1.99 -10.03 -4.75
CA GLY A 33 -1.67 -9.62 -3.38
C GLY A 33 -1.53 -8.10 -3.18
N GLN A 34 -1.86 -7.27 -4.17
CA GLN A 34 -1.70 -5.81 -4.14
C GLN A 34 -2.47 -5.09 -3.01
N CYS A 35 -3.46 -5.73 -2.40
CA CYS A 35 -4.23 -5.23 -1.26
C CYS A 35 -3.77 -5.83 0.09
N SER A 36 -2.67 -6.60 0.14
CA SER A 36 -2.18 -7.28 1.35
C SER A 36 -1.44 -6.33 2.30
N VAL A 37 -2.10 -5.25 2.71
CA VAL A 37 -1.54 -4.15 3.50
C VAL A 37 -1.87 -4.22 5.00
N GLY A 38 -2.65 -5.21 5.43
CA GLY A 38 -3.27 -5.25 6.77
C GLY A 38 -2.31 -5.31 7.97
N GLY A 39 -1.02 -5.54 7.74
CA GLY A 39 0.02 -5.53 8.78
C GLY A 39 0.92 -4.29 8.76
N TRP A 40 0.64 -3.31 7.91
CA TRP A 40 1.49 -2.12 7.77
C TRP A 40 1.19 -1.12 8.89
N THR A 41 2.26 -0.63 9.52
CA THR A 41 2.23 0.37 10.58
C THR A 41 3.24 1.48 10.29
N ASP A 42 3.09 2.60 10.98
CA ASP A 42 4.01 3.75 10.91
C ASP A 42 4.16 4.31 9.49
N ILE A 43 3.17 4.10 8.63
CA ILE A 43 3.17 4.57 7.25
C ILE A 43 2.87 6.06 7.21
N VAL A 44 3.66 6.80 6.45
CA VAL A 44 3.52 8.25 6.26
C VAL A 44 3.17 8.63 4.82
N ALA A 45 3.35 7.72 3.87
CA ALA A 45 2.95 7.91 2.48
C ALA A 45 2.61 6.58 1.82
N VAL A 46 1.68 6.61 0.86
CA VAL A 46 1.27 5.44 0.06
C VAL A 46 1.30 5.77 -1.42
N SER A 47 1.60 4.76 -2.24
CA SER A 47 1.49 4.81 -3.70
C SER A 47 0.99 3.46 -4.22
N ALA A 48 0.29 3.48 -5.34
CA ALA A 48 -0.31 2.29 -5.96
C ALA A 48 0.09 2.21 -7.44
N GLY A 49 0.71 1.10 -7.81
CA GLY A 49 1.04 0.75 -9.19
C GLY A 49 -0.06 -0.07 -9.86
N ARG A 50 0.27 -0.73 -10.97
CA ARG A 50 -0.68 -1.58 -11.71
C ARG A 50 -1.17 -2.76 -10.87
N PHE A 51 -0.23 -3.46 -10.23
CA PHE A 51 -0.46 -4.68 -9.46
C PHE A 51 0.36 -4.72 -8.16
N HIS A 52 0.80 -3.58 -7.64
CA HIS A 52 1.52 -3.49 -6.37
C HIS A 52 1.15 -2.22 -5.63
N THR A 53 1.34 -2.24 -4.32
CA THR A 53 1.20 -1.11 -3.41
C THR A 53 2.52 -0.87 -2.71
N VAL A 54 2.89 0.39 -2.55
CA VAL A 54 4.09 0.84 -1.85
C VAL A 54 3.67 1.68 -0.65
N GLY A 55 4.28 1.44 0.50
CA GLY A 55 4.14 2.24 1.71
C GLY A 55 5.52 2.70 2.20
N MET A 56 5.65 3.99 2.51
CA MET A 56 6.86 4.54 3.15
C MET A 56 6.62 4.68 4.65
N ARG A 57 7.51 4.09 5.45
CA ARG A 57 7.50 4.19 6.91
C ARG A 57 8.11 5.50 7.39
N SER A 58 7.76 5.91 8.60
CA SER A 58 8.28 7.12 9.25
C SER A 58 9.80 7.09 9.51
N ASP A 59 10.40 5.91 9.57
CA ASP A 59 11.85 5.68 9.66
C ASP A 59 12.59 5.81 8.31
N GLY A 60 11.87 6.06 7.22
CA GLY A 60 12.42 6.20 5.87
C GLY A 60 12.56 4.89 5.10
N THR A 61 12.21 3.74 5.68
CA THR A 61 12.17 2.45 4.98
C THR A 61 10.88 2.28 4.16
N VAL A 62 10.89 1.35 3.21
CA VAL A 62 9.77 1.09 2.30
C VAL A 62 9.29 -0.34 2.46
N VAL A 63 7.97 -0.53 2.38
CA VAL A 63 7.33 -1.84 2.27
C VAL A 63 6.53 -1.90 0.97
N VAL A 64 6.52 -3.06 0.33
CA VAL A 64 5.81 -3.30 -0.92
C VAL A 64 5.02 -4.60 -0.82
N THR A 65 3.86 -4.64 -1.45
CA THR A 65 3.10 -5.88 -1.64
C THR A 65 2.47 -5.90 -3.02
N GLY A 66 2.33 -7.09 -3.60
CA GLY A 66 1.76 -7.27 -4.92
C GLY A 66 2.62 -8.10 -5.85
N SER A 67 2.43 -7.89 -7.15
CA SER A 67 3.17 -8.54 -8.22
C SER A 67 4.63 -8.13 -8.21
N ASP A 68 5.50 -9.15 -8.28
CA ASP A 68 6.95 -9.00 -8.25
C ASP A 68 7.65 -9.55 -9.51
N GLY A 69 6.90 -9.76 -10.60
CA GLY A 69 7.46 -10.34 -11.82
C GLY A 69 8.59 -9.52 -12.49
N TYR A 70 8.78 -8.27 -12.06
CA TYR A 70 9.84 -7.35 -12.51
C TYR A 70 10.72 -6.85 -11.35
N GLY A 71 10.70 -7.50 -10.18
CA GLY A 71 11.46 -7.06 -9.00
C GLY A 71 10.91 -5.79 -8.35
N GLN A 72 9.60 -5.53 -8.46
CA GLN A 72 9.01 -4.31 -7.88
C GLN A 72 8.94 -4.36 -6.35
N CYS A 73 9.04 -5.55 -5.75
CA CYS A 73 9.07 -5.75 -4.32
C CYS A 73 10.50 -5.81 -3.75
N ASP A 74 11.54 -5.74 -4.60
CA ASP A 74 12.95 -5.76 -4.20
C ASP A 74 13.36 -4.38 -3.63
N VAL A 75 12.96 -4.10 -2.38
CA VAL A 75 13.19 -2.81 -1.69
C VAL A 75 14.14 -2.90 -0.48
N GLU A 76 14.92 -3.98 -0.39
CA GLU A 76 15.96 -4.18 0.63
C GLU A 76 17.33 -3.62 0.23
#